data_AF-A0A835XQR0-F1
#
_entry.id   AF-A0A835XQR0-F1
#
_cell.length_a   1.000
_cell.length_b   1.000
_cell.length_c   1.000
_cell.angle_alpha   90.00
_cell.angle_beta   90.00
_cell.angle_gamma   90.00
#
_symmetry.space_group_name_H-M   'P 1'
#
loop_
_entity.id
_entity.type
_entity.pdbx_description
1 polymer ?
#
loop_
_entity_poly.entity_id
_entity_poly.type
_entity_poly.pdbx_seq_one_letter_code
_entity_poly.pdbx_strand_id
1 'polypeptide(L)'
;MPSKPLSSLEELCSICKSYPEVYVFLGYGERAQYADVREVLAALRPHLEAVRERCGGRRWLAVYGGDIAREDAPDLGWLCRLLQAEQGADLLAVQSAGAPDEHTEYHYAPEQQLDEQGGVLYGGTRDGVLVGGSRVYLAPELTDRDEHGRRLLTGVFAAGGGGVANQELQYVDRIGLPWVYVPSRARNEGAYGSTYGPVHSWVEGRLSDGRPVSVAAGGRMG
;
A
#
# COMPACT_ATOMS: atom_id res chain seq x y z
N MET A 1 -8.90 8.88 18.47
CA MET A 1 -10.37 8.88 18.28
C MET A 1 -10.75 7.49 17.83
N PRO A 2 -11.97 6.98 18.12
CA PRO A 2 -12.38 5.67 17.62
C PRO A 2 -12.40 5.65 16.09
N SER A 3 -11.96 4.55 15.49
CA SER A 3 -12.01 4.32 14.04
C SER A 3 -13.44 4.44 13.50
N LYS A 4 -13.62 5.18 12.41
CA LYS A 4 -14.93 5.39 11.77
C LYS A 4 -15.21 4.29 10.73
N PRO A 5 -16.26 3.46 10.90
CA PRO A 5 -16.68 2.52 9.86
C PRO A 5 -17.24 3.27 8.65
N LEU A 6 -16.87 2.82 7.46
CA LEU A 6 -17.44 3.26 6.19
C LEU A 6 -18.40 2.19 5.68
N SER A 7 -19.57 2.62 5.22
CA SER A 7 -20.69 1.73 4.89
C SER A 7 -20.80 1.40 3.40
N SER A 8 -20.09 2.13 2.54
CA SER A 8 -20.15 1.95 1.09
C SER A 8 -18.88 2.44 0.39
N LEU A 9 -18.70 1.98 -0.86
CA LEU A 9 -17.65 2.52 -1.75
C LEU A 9 -17.83 4.01 -2.01
N GLU A 10 -19.07 4.50 -2.08
CA GLU A 10 -19.35 5.93 -2.23
C GLU A 10 -18.84 6.73 -1.03
N GLU A 11 -19.05 6.24 0.20
CA GLU A 11 -18.54 6.89 1.40
C GLU A 11 -17.01 6.88 1.42
N LEU A 12 -16.38 5.76 1.03
CA LEU A 12 -14.93 5.67 0.86
C LEU A 12 -14.40 6.70 -0.15
N CYS A 13 -15.00 6.78 -1.34
CA CYS A 13 -14.65 7.76 -2.36
C CYS A 13 -14.84 9.21 -1.85
N SER A 14 -15.88 9.47 -1.06
CA SER A 14 -16.12 10.77 -0.43
C SER A 14 -15.02 11.13 0.57
N ILE A 15 -14.58 10.18 1.40
CA ILE A 15 -13.43 10.36 2.28
C ILE A 15 -12.17 10.64 1.46
N CYS A 16 -11.86 9.84 0.44
CA CYS A 16 -10.70 10.09 -0.41
C CYS A 16 -10.70 11.50 -1.03
N LYS A 17 -11.85 11.99 -1.52
CA LYS A 17 -12.02 13.34 -2.08
C LYS A 17 -11.73 14.47 -1.09
N SER A 18 -11.87 14.21 0.21
CA SER A 18 -11.64 15.21 1.27
C SER A 18 -10.15 15.45 1.57
N TYR A 19 -9.27 14.58 1.06
CA TYR A 19 -7.82 14.71 1.24
C TYR A 19 -7.15 15.31 0.00
N PRO A 20 -6.08 16.11 0.18
CA PRO A 20 -5.33 16.67 -0.94
C PRO A 20 -4.58 15.60 -1.74
N GLU A 21 -4.11 14.55 -1.06
CA GLU A 21 -3.35 13.46 -1.65
C GLU A 21 -3.80 12.15 -1.00
N VAL A 22 -3.95 11.10 -1.81
CA VAL A 22 -4.33 9.75 -1.36
C VAL A 22 -3.34 8.76 -1.95
N TYR A 23 -2.76 7.91 -1.10
CA TYR A 23 -1.76 6.93 -1.50
C TYR A 23 -2.09 5.56 -0.97
N VAL A 24 -1.98 4.54 -1.82
CA VAL A 24 -2.03 3.14 -1.39
C VAL A 24 -0.63 2.70 -0.97
N PHE A 25 -0.52 2.02 0.17
CA PHE A 25 0.72 1.43 0.65
C PHE A 25 0.67 -0.09 0.51
N LEU A 26 1.70 -0.62 -0.15
CA LEU A 26 1.94 -2.05 -0.35
C LEU A 26 3.23 -2.44 0.36
N GLY A 27 3.29 -3.65 0.90
CA GLY A 27 4.48 -4.09 1.62
C GLY A 27 4.39 -5.52 2.14
N TYR A 28 5.22 -5.84 3.13
CA TYR A 28 5.19 -7.15 3.77
C TYR A 28 4.01 -7.25 4.73
N GLY A 29 3.26 -8.34 4.62
CA GLY A 29 2.33 -8.77 5.66
C GLY A 29 3.01 -9.64 6.72
N GLU A 30 2.17 -10.27 7.55
CA GLU A 30 2.57 -11.04 8.74
C GLU A 30 3.64 -12.13 8.50
N ARG A 31 3.68 -12.72 7.30
CA ARG A 31 4.57 -13.85 6.99
C ARG A 31 6.03 -13.42 6.85
N ALA A 32 6.28 -12.24 6.27
CA ALA A 32 7.63 -11.81 5.92
C ALA A 32 8.19 -10.78 6.89
N GLN A 33 7.38 -9.78 7.27
CA GLN A 33 7.75 -8.66 8.15
C GLN A 33 8.97 -7.86 7.65
N TYR A 34 9.14 -6.64 8.17
CA TYR A 34 10.32 -5.82 7.91
C TYR A 34 11.47 -6.22 8.83
N ALA A 35 12.67 -6.41 8.26
CA ALA A 35 13.87 -6.61 9.07
C ALA A 35 14.18 -5.36 9.90
N ASP A 36 14.09 -4.18 9.27
CA ASP A 36 14.19 -2.87 9.92
C ASP A 36 13.18 -1.89 9.29
N VAL A 37 12.08 -1.65 9.98
CA VAL A 37 11.03 -0.72 9.52
C VAL A 37 11.47 0.76 9.58
N ARG A 38 12.46 1.10 10.40
CA ARG A 38 12.99 2.47 10.51
C ARG A 38 13.82 2.81 9.29
N GLU A 39 14.61 1.86 8.79
CA GLU A 39 15.31 1.98 7.52
C GLU A 39 14.32 2.21 6.36
N VAL A 40 13.22 1.46 6.33
CA VAL A 40 12.14 1.65 5.34
C VAL A 40 11.57 3.06 5.38
N LEU A 41 11.21 3.54 6.58
CA LEU A 41 10.67 4.89 6.75
C LEU A 41 11.69 5.97 6.35
N ALA A 42 12.97 5.77 6.67
CA ALA A 42 14.03 6.68 6.27
C ALA A 42 14.18 6.75 4.74
N ALA A 43 14.10 5.60 4.06
CA ALA A 43 14.18 5.53 2.60
C ALA A 43 12.93 6.10 1.89
N LEU A 44 11.74 6.01 2.50
CA LEU A 44 10.52 6.66 2.00
C LEU A 44 10.53 8.18 2.20
N ARG A 45 11.28 8.70 3.19
CA ARG A 45 11.22 10.09 3.65
C ARG A 45 11.29 11.14 2.54
N PRO A 46 12.22 11.09 1.57
CA PRO A 46 12.28 12.12 0.52
C PRO A 46 10.99 12.22 -0.30
N HIS A 47 10.32 11.09 -0.53
CA HIS A 47 9.06 11.06 -1.26
C HIS A 47 7.89 11.56 -0.40
N LEU A 48 7.89 11.21 0.88
CA LEU A 48 6.87 11.67 1.83
C LEU A 48 7.00 13.18 2.10
N GLU A 49 8.20 13.73 2.10
CA GLU A 49 8.44 15.18 2.16
C GLU A 49 7.81 15.90 0.95
N ALA A 50 7.97 15.35 -0.25
CA ALA A 50 7.33 15.89 -1.45
C ALA A 50 5.79 15.80 -1.38
N VAL A 51 5.23 14.74 -0.80
CA VAL A 51 3.77 14.63 -0.54
C VAL A 51 3.32 15.75 0.41
N ARG A 52 4.02 15.92 1.53
CA ARG A 52 3.70 16.94 2.54
C ARG A 52 3.79 18.36 1.98
N GLU A 53 4.77 18.62 1.12
CA GLU A 53 4.90 19.90 0.41
C GLU A 53 3.67 20.18 -0.46
N ARG A 54 3.25 19.22 -1.29
CA ARG A 54 2.02 19.35 -2.10
C ARG A 54 0.76 19.53 -1.27
N CYS A 55 0.71 18.93 -0.08
CA CYS A 55 -0.42 19.09 0.84
C CYS A 55 -0.50 20.48 1.48
N GLY A 56 0.59 21.25 1.47
CA GLY A 56 0.65 22.56 2.13
C GLY A 56 0.46 22.48 3.64
N GLY A 57 1.00 21.43 4.28
CA GLY A 57 0.85 21.20 5.72
C GLY A 57 -0.46 20.56 6.17
N ARG A 58 -1.41 20.32 5.25
CA ARG A 58 -2.61 19.50 5.51
C ARG A 58 -2.22 18.01 5.63
N ARG A 59 -3.06 17.24 6.32
CA ARG A 59 -2.92 15.78 6.38
C ARG A 59 -3.27 15.16 5.02
N TRP A 60 -2.68 14.01 4.73
CA TRP A 60 -2.92 13.19 3.53
C TRP A 60 -3.40 11.80 3.94
N LEU A 61 -3.95 11.01 3.02
CA LEU A 61 -4.54 9.72 3.33
C LEU A 61 -3.66 8.55 2.86
N ALA A 62 -3.29 7.66 3.77
CA ALA A 62 -2.65 6.38 3.48
C ALA A 62 -3.71 5.27 3.52
N VAL A 63 -3.86 4.56 2.40
CA VAL A 63 -4.79 3.43 2.23
C VAL A 63 -4.00 2.12 2.25
N TYR A 64 -4.46 1.12 2.98
CA TYR A 64 -3.77 -0.18 3.07
C TYR A 64 -4.73 -1.33 3.38
N GLY A 65 -4.24 -2.57 3.32
CA GLY A 65 -5.03 -3.80 3.51
C GLY A 65 -5.55 -4.04 4.94
N GLY A 66 -5.16 -3.19 5.90
CA GLY A 66 -5.69 -3.21 7.26
C GLY A 66 -5.00 -4.17 8.22
N ASP A 67 -3.76 -4.58 7.94
CA ASP A 67 -2.90 -5.30 8.88
C ASP A 67 -2.84 -4.60 10.26
N ILE A 68 -2.86 -5.38 11.33
CA ILE A 68 -2.81 -4.86 12.71
C ILE A 68 -1.37 -4.46 13.05
N ALA A 69 -1.20 -3.26 13.58
CA ALA A 69 0.09 -2.69 13.92
C ALA A 69 0.70 -3.40 15.13
N ARG A 70 1.86 -4.03 14.93
CA ARG A 70 2.60 -4.75 15.98
C ARG A 70 4.07 -4.36 15.96
N GLU A 71 4.55 -3.76 17.05
CA GLU A 71 5.93 -3.28 17.13
C GLU A 71 6.97 -4.41 17.18
N ASP A 72 6.64 -5.51 17.86
CA ASP A 72 7.50 -6.69 18.00
C ASP A 72 7.59 -7.52 16.71
N ALA A 73 6.58 -7.40 15.85
CA ALA A 73 6.43 -8.09 14.58
C ALA A 73 6.10 -7.09 13.45
N PRO A 74 7.02 -6.16 13.11
CA PRO A 74 6.70 -5.02 12.26
C PRO A 74 6.39 -5.47 10.83
N ASP A 75 5.15 -5.32 10.42
CA ASP A 75 4.65 -5.53 9.06
C ASP A 75 4.11 -4.20 8.50
N LEU A 76 3.36 -4.25 7.39
CA LEU A 76 2.75 -3.09 6.76
C LEU A 76 1.88 -2.29 7.73
N GLY A 77 1.15 -2.94 8.65
CA GLY A 77 0.34 -2.26 9.66
C GLY A 77 1.19 -1.38 10.57
N TRP A 78 2.34 -1.90 11.02
CA TRP A 78 3.27 -1.12 11.83
C TRP A 78 3.92 0.02 11.05
N LEU A 79 4.28 -0.19 9.78
CA LEU A 79 4.77 0.90 8.92
C LEU A 79 3.72 2.02 8.79
N CYS A 80 2.46 1.68 8.53
CA CYS A 80 1.35 2.65 8.44
C CYS A 80 1.17 3.40 9.76
N ARG A 81 1.31 2.74 10.91
CA ARG A 81 1.29 3.41 12.21
C ARG A 81 2.39 4.46 12.35
N LEU A 82 3.60 4.18 11.87
CA LEU A 82 4.70 5.16 11.87
C LEU A 82 4.43 6.33 10.91
N LEU A 83 3.84 6.07 9.74
CA LEU A 83 3.42 7.14 8.81
C LEU A 83 2.42 8.09 9.47
N GLN A 84 1.45 7.55 10.19
CA GLN A 84 0.47 8.36 10.91
C GLN A 84 1.14 9.22 12.01
N ALA A 85 2.00 8.60 12.82
CA ALA A 85 2.66 9.25 13.94
C ALA A 85 3.66 10.33 13.51
N GLU A 86 4.40 10.11 12.41
CA GLU A 86 5.58 10.90 12.07
C GLU A 86 5.45 11.71 10.77
N GLN A 87 4.55 11.31 9.87
CA GLN A 87 4.48 11.86 8.51
C GLN A 87 3.16 12.59 8.22
N GLY A 88 2.30 12.73 9.23
CA GLY A 88 1.05 13.49 9.12
C GLY A 88 0.00 12.82 8.23
N ALA A 89 0.05 11.49 8.09
CA ALA A 89 -0.94 10.71 7.37
C ALA A 89 -2.14 10.37 8.27
N ASP A 90 -3.36 10.43 7.73
CA ASP A 90 -4.49 9.64 8.24
C ASP A 90 -4.51 8.28 7.55
N LEU A 91 -5.07 7.28 8.21
CA LEU A 91 -5.10 5.89 7.77
C LEU A 91 -6.53 5.46 7.42
N LEU A 92 -6.66 4.84 6.24
CA LEU A 92 -7.85 4.13 5.82
C LEU A 92 -7.51 2.66 5.58
N ALA A 93 -8.06 1.79 6.42
CA ALA A 93 -7.92 0.36 6.25
C ALA A 93 -9.04 -0.22 5.37
N VAL A 94 -8.69 -0.99 4.34
CA VAL A 94 -9.63 -1.78 3.55
C VAL A 94 -9.47 -3.23 3.94
N GLN A 95 -10.33 -3.69 4.86
CA GLN A 95 -10.16 -4.96 5.56
C GLN A 95 -11.01 -6.06 4.97
N SER A 96 -10.35 -7.11 4.47
CA SER A 96 -11.05 -8.32 3.99
C SER A 96 -11.29 -9.35 5.11
N ALA A 97 -10.76 -9.12 6.33
CA ALA A 97 -10.99 -9.95 7.50
C ALA A 97 -10.63 -9.22 8.81
N GLY A 98 -11.27 -9.62 9.90
CA GLY A 98 -10.91 -9.18 11.26
C GLY A 98 -11.54 -7.84 11.68
N ALA A 99 -11.18 -7.42 12.89
CA ALA A 99 -11.56 -6.12 13.44
C ALA A 99 -10.54 -5.05 13.03
N PRO A 100 -10.95 -3.77 12.92
CA PRO A 100 -10.04 -2.71 12.59
C PRO A 100 -8.99 -2.46 13.66
N ASP A 101 -7.78 -2.13 13.21
CA ASP A 101 -6.72 -1.65 14.08
C ASP A 101 -7.16 -0.33 14.75
N GLU A 102 -6.90 -0.20 16.05
CA GLU A 102 -7.34 0.94 16.86
C GLU A 102 -6.71 2.27 16.42
N HIS A 103 -5.63 2.22 15.63
CA HIS A 103 -4.94 3.39 15.12
C HIS A 103 -5.46 3.85 13.76
N THR A 104 -6.48 3.23 13.19
CA THR A 104 -7.08 3.66 11.91
C THR A 104 -8.12 4.76 12.12
N GLU A 105 -8.07 5.83 11.31
CA GLU A 105 -9.14 6.85 11.28
C GLU A 105 -10.41 6.31 10.62
N TYR A 106 -10.25 5.54 9.55
CA TYR A 106 -11.35 4.98 8.77
C TYR A 106 -11.11 3.50 8.48
N HIS A 107 -12.20 2.74 8.41
CA HIS A 107 -12.13 1.38 7.88
C HIS A 107 -13.31 1.06 6.98
N TYR A 108 -13.06 0.32 5.92
CA TYR A 108 -14.07 -0.24 5.03
C TYR A 108 -13.87 -1.75 4.92
N ALA A 109 -14.91 -2.51 5.22
CA ALA A 109 -14.89 -3.96 5.16
C ALA A 109 -15.70 -4.44 3.95
N PRO A 110 -15.09 -4.65 2.77
CA PRO A 110 -15.80 -5.23 1.63
C PRO A 110 -16.28 -6.66 1.94
N GLU A 111 -17.27 -7.11 1.17
CA GLU A 111 -17.67 -8.51 1.19
C GLU A 111 -16.44 -9.43 0.95
N GLN A 112 -16.32 -10.46 1.76
CA GLN A 112 -15.19 -11.38 1.70
C GLN A 112 -15.28 -12.26 0.46
N GLN A 113 -14.20 -12.32 -0.33
CA GLN A 113 -14.09 -13.25 -1.44
C GLN A 113 -13.31 -14.51 -1.01
N LEU A 114 -13.75 -15.66 -1.50
CA LEU A 114 -13.10 -16.94 -1.26
C LEU A 114 -12.51 -17.49 -2.56
N ASP A 115 -11.40 -18.22 -2.46
CA ASP A 115 -10.88 -19.03 -3.56
C ASP A 115 -11.64 -20.36 -3.71
N GLU A 116 -11.27 -21.16 -4.70
CA GLU A 116 -11.89 -22.45 -5.00
C GLU A 116 -11.79 -23.47 -3.86
N GLN A 117 -10.84 -23.25 -2.93
CA GLN A 117 -10.60 -24.11 -1.77
C GLN A 117 -11.27 -23.54 -0.50
N GLY A 118 -12.02 -22.44 -0.62
CA GLY A 118 -12.65 -21.74 0.51
C GLY A 118 -11.70 -20.84 1.30
N GLY A 119 -10.47 -20.63 0.82
CA GLY A 119 -9.49 -19.72 1.41
C GLY A 119 -9.83 -18.26 1.16
N VAL A 120 -9.55 -17.39 2.12
CA VAL A 120 -9.85 -15.95 2.00
C VAL A 120 -8.92 -15.27 1.01
N LEU A 121 -9.50 -14.56 0.04
CA LEU A 121 -8.76 -13.69 -0.87
C LEU A 121 -8.60 -12.30 -0.23
N TYR A 122 -7.45 -12.05 0.39
CA TYR A 122 -7.14 -10.77 1.03
C TYR A 122 -6.83 -9.65 0.01
N GLY A 123 -6.29 -10.01 -1.16
CA GLY A 123 -5.89 -9.04 -2.18
C GLY A 123 -5.22 -9.71 -3.38
N GLY A 124 -4.63 -8.88 -4.25
CA GLY A 124 -3.93 -9.28 -5.45
C GLY A 124 -4.84 -9.38 -6.66
N THR A 125 -4.49 -10.29 -7.57
CA THR A 125 -5.25 -10.55 -8.79
C THR A 125 -5.52 -12.03 -9.02
N ARG A 126 -6.61 -12.34 -9.73
CA ARG A 126 -6.92 -13.64 -10.32
C ARG A 126 -7.26 -13.43 -11.79
N ASP A 127 -6.49 -14.05 -12.68
CA ASP A 127 -6.65 -13.88 -14.14
C ASP A 127 -6.67 -12.41 -14.58
N GLY A 128 -5.85 -11.58 -13.93
CA GLY A 128 -5.75 -10.14 -14.19
C GLY A 128 -6.85 -9.27 -13.59
N VAL A 129 -7.84 -9.87 -12.91
CA VAL A 129 -8.95 -9.21 -12.19
C VAL A 129 -8.57 -9.02 -10.72
N LEU A 130 -8.82 -7.84 -10.16
CA LEU A 130 -8.57 -7.54 -8.75
C LEU A 130 -9.50 -8.33 -7.83
N VAL A 131 -8.98 -8.78 -6.69
CA VAL A 131 -9.75 -9.52 -5.66
C VAL A 131 -9.50 -8.93 -4.27
N GLY A 132 -10.29 -9.34 -3.28
CA GLY A 132 -10.11 -8.95 -1.88
C GLY A 132 -10.19 -7.44 -1.64
N GLY A 133 -9.29 -6.88 -0.84
CA GLY A 133 -9.20 -5.44 -0.60
C GLY A 133 -8.75 -4.65 -1.83
N SER A 134 -7.92 -5.25 -2.69
CA SER A 134 -7.36 -4.59 -3.87
C SER A 134 -8.43 -4.18 -4.87
N ARG A 135 -9.54 -4.91 -4.95
CA ARG A 135 -10.70 -4.55 -5.79
C ARG A 135 -11.41 -3.26 -5.35
N VAL A 136 -11.12 -2.78 -4.14
CA VAL A 136 -11.67 -1.54 -3.58
C VAL A 136 -10.68 -0.41 -3.76
N TYR A 137 -9.47 -0.51 -3.18
CA TYR A 137 -8.55 0.63 -3.20
C TYR A 137 -7.81 0.80 -4.53
N LEU A 138 -7.86 -0.19 -5.44
CA LEU A 138 -7.44 -0.05 -6.84
C LEU A 138 -8.63 -0.05 -7.81
N ALA A 139 -9.85 0.20 -7.32
CA ALA A 139 -11.04 0.26 -8.16
C ALA A 139 -10.97 1.43 -9.18
N PRO A 140 -11.65 1.32 -10.34
CA PRO A 140 -11.76 2.41 -11.31
C PRO A 140 -12.24 3.73 -10.70
N GLU A 141 -13.14 3.70 -9.73
CA GLU A 141 -13.67 4.88 -9.04
C GLU A 141 -12.58 5.72 -8.35
N LEU A 142 -11.47 5.08 -7.96
CA LEU A 142 -10.32 5.76 -7.37
C LEU A 142 -9.22 6.03 -8.39
N THR A 143 -9.03 5.11 -9.34
CA THR A 143 -7.88 5.09 -10.22
C THR A 143 -8.12 5.83 -11.54
N ASP A 144 -9.34 5.89 -12.05
CA ASP A 144 -9.63 6.57 -13.31
C ASP A 144 -9.54 8.10 -13.16
N ARG A 145 -9.26 8.76 -14.28
CA ARG A 145 -9.23 10.22 -14.34
C ARG A 145 -10.66 10.73 -14.47
N ASP A 146 -11.00 11.73 -13.65
CA ASP A 146 -12.23 12.52 -13.80
C ASP A 146 -12.19 13.37 -15.09
N GLU A 147 -13.27 14.11 -15.36
CA GLU A 147 -13.38 15.02 -16.50
C GLU A 147 -12.31 16.14 -16.51
N HIS A 148 -11.65 16.38 -15.38
CA HIS A 148 -10.56 17.35 -15.22
C HIS A 148 -9.18 16.68 -15.28
N GLY A 149 -9.11 15.39 -15.61
CA GLY A 149 -7.88 14.63 -15.68
C GLY A 149 -7.30 14.22 -14.33
N ARG A 150 -8.03 14.36 -13.22
CA ARG A 150 -7.55 14.09 -11.85
C ARG A 150 -7.99 12.70 -11.39
N ARG A 151 -7.15 12.02 -10.61
CA ARG A 151 -7.47 10.74 -9.96
C ARG A 151 -7.74 10.99 -8.48
N LEU A 152 -8.59 10.18 -7.84
CA LEU A 152 -8.70 10.21 -6.37
C LEU A 152 -7.46 9.59 -5.75
N LEU A 153 -7.03 8.44 -6.26
CA LEU A 153 -5.77 7.81 -5.89
C LEU A 153 -4.61 8.50 -6.61
N THR A 154 -3.77 9.19 -5.85
CA THR A 154 -2.63 9.94 -6.39
C THR A 154 -1.50 9.04 -6.84
N GLY A 155 -1.28 7.92 -6.13
CA GLY A 155 -0.28 6.93 -6.50
C GLY A 155 -0.13 5.82 -5.47
N VAL A 156 0.93 5.04 -5.61
CA VAL A 156 1.22 3.88 -4.77
C VAL A 156 2.65 3.96 -4.22
N PHE A 157 2.81 3.66 -2.94
CA PHE A 157 4.11 3.36 -2.35
C PHE A 157 4.22 1.86 -2.09
N ALA A 158 5.29 1.24 -2.60
CA ALA A 158 5.63 -0.14 -2.30
C ALA A 158 6.96 -0.21 -1.54
N ALA A 159 6.96 -0.83 -0.36
CA ALA A 159 8.16 -1.03 0.45
C ALA A 159 8.40 -2.52 0.67
N GLY A 160 9.42 -3.08 0.00
CA GLY A 160 9.54 -4.54 -0.11
C GLY A 160 8.24 -5.14 -0.68
N GLY A 161 7.78 -6.25 -0.10
CA GLY A 161 6.45 -6.79 -0.35
C GLY A 161 6.41 -8.25 -0.78
N GLY A 162 5.29 -8.88 -0.44
CA GLY A 162 5.01 -10.29 -0.74
C GLY A 162 4.37 -10.52 -2.12
N GLY A 163 3.84 -11.74 -2.31
CA GLY A 163 3.19 -12.11 -3.57
C GLY A 163 1.96 -11.25 -3.92
N VAL A 164 1.14 -10.89 -2.93
CA VAL A 164 -0.04 -10.02 -3.12
C VAL A 164 0.37 -8.61 -3.54
N ALA A 165 1.29 -7.98 -2.80
CA ALA A 165 1.86 -6.68 -3.14
C ALA A 165 2.48 -6.65 -4.55
N ASN A 166 3.13 -7.74 -4.97
CA ASN A 166 3.68 -7.86 -6.32
C ASN A 166 2.59 -7.87 -7.40
N GLN A 167 1.52 -8.63 -7.19
CA GLN A 167 0.37 -8.65 -8.12
C GLN A 167 -0.29 -7.27 -8.23
N GLU A 168 -0.45 -6.57 -7.10
CA GLU A 168 -1.02 -5.22 -7.05
C GLU A 168 -0.12 -4.20 -7.75
N LEU A 169 1.19 -4.22 -7.50
CA LEU A 169 2.11 -3.29 -8.15
C LEU A 169 2.19 -3.53 -9.67
N GLN A 170 2.14 -4.78 -10.11
CA GLN A 170 2.01 -5.13 -11.53
C GLN A 170 0.71 -4.59 -12.15
N TYR A 171 -0.41 -4.68 -11.43
CA TYR A 171 -1.67 -4.10 -11.87
C TYR A 171 -1.57 -2.58 -11.99
N VAL A 172 -1.04 -1.92 -10.96
CA VAL A 172 -0.85 -0.46 -10.87
C VAL A 172 -0.01 0.06 -12.02
N ASP A 173 1.11 -0.61 -12.31
CA ASP A 173 1.97 -0.30 -13.44
C ASP A 173 1.25 -0.47 -14.79
N ARG A 174 0.48 -1.56 -14.95
CA ARG A 174 -0.28 -1.84 -16.18
C ARG A 174 -1.32 -0.75 -16.48
N ILE A 175 -1.98 -0.19 -15.45
CA ILE A 175 -2.98 0.88 -15.61
C ILE A 175 -2.35 2.29 -15.66
N GLY A 176 -1.03 2.38 -15.63
CA GLY A 176 -0.29 3.64 -15.69
C GLY A 176 -0.50 4.55 -14.49
N LEU A 177 -0.81 3.99 -13.32
CA LEU A 177 -0.89 4.74 -12.07
C LEU A 177 0.53 4.98 -11.52
N PRO A 178 0.89 6.20 -11.07
CA PRO A 178 2.22 6.47 -10.53
C PRO A 178 2.52 5.62 -9.30
N TRP A 179 3.75 5.10 -9.23
CA TRP A 179 4.21 4.35 -8.08
C TRP A 179 5.67 4.64 -7.75
N VAL A 180 6.01 4.46 -6.47
CA VAL A 180 7.37 4.53 -5.94
C VAL A 180 7.66 3.21 -5.26
N TYR A 181 8.84 2.65 -5.54
CA TYR A 181 9.33 1.47 -4.85
C TYR A 181 10.57 1.78 -4.01
N VAL A 182 10.56 1.26 -2.79
CA VAL A 182 11.69 1.26 -1.85
C VAL A 182 12.08 -0.19 -1.55
N PRO A 183 13.31 -0.63 -1.87
CA PRO A 183 13.82 -1.91 -1.43
C PRO A 183 13.80 -2.00 0.10
N SER A 184 13.29 -3.11 0.62
CA SER A 184 13.31 -3.41 2.05
C SER A 184 13.64 -4.87 2.25
N ARG A 185 14.49 -5.17 3.24
CA ARG A 185 14.79 -6.56 3.61
C ARG A 185 13.62 -7.17 4.37
N ALA A 186 13.27 -8.41 4.03
CA ALA A 186 12.35 -9.22 4.80
C ALA A 186 13.02 -9.70 6.08
N ARG A 187 12.31 -9.68 7.21
CA ARG A 187 12.81 -10.31 8.45
C ARG A 187 12.87 -11.83 8.28
N ASN A 188 11.84 -12.39 7.65
CA ASN A 188 11.71 -13.82 7.39
C ASN A 188 11.96 -14.14 5.91
N GLU A 189 13.23 -14.11 5.48
CA GLU A 189 13.62 -14.33 4.06
C GLU A 189 13.11 -15.66 3.49
N GLY A 190 12.97 -16.70 4.34
CA GLY A 190 12.43 -18.00 3.97
C GLY A 190 10.96 -17.99 3.52
N ALA A 191 10.20 -16.93 3.80
CA ALA A 191 8.81 -16.81 3.36
C ALA A 191 8.67 -16.80 1.83
N TYR A 192 9.70 -16.29 1.14
CA TYR A 192 9.74 -16.17 -0.33
C TYR A 192 11.05 -16.67 -0.95
N GLY A 193 12.02 -17.13 -0.16
CA GLY A 193 13.35 -17.52 -0.64
C GLY A 193 14.14 -16.34 -1.22
N SER A 194 13.89 -15.12 -0.73
CA SER A 194 14.48 -13.88 -1.24
C SER A 194 14.63 -12.86 -0.12
N THR A 195 15.78 -12.16 -0.08
CA THR A 195 16.07 -11.11 0.89
C THR A 195 15.12 -9.92 0.77
N TYR A 196 14.70 -9.55 -0.45
CA TYR A 196 13.85 -8.39 -0.72
C TYR A 196 12.44 -8.75 -1.20
N GLY A 197 12.12 -10.05 -1.28
CA GLY A 197 10.80 -10.54 -1.65
C GLY A 197 10.42 -10.36 -3.13
N PRO A 198 9.23 -10.84 -3.54
CA PRO A 198 8.82 -10.91 -4.94
C PRO A 198 8.69 -9.56 -5.65
N VAL A 199 8.30 -8.50 -4.94
CA VAL A 199 8.19 -7.15 -5.53
C VAL A 199 9.54 -6.69 -6.06
N HIS A 200 10.62 -6.91 -5.30
CA HIS A 200 11.97 -6.49 -5.68
C HIS A 200 12.41 -7.14 -6.99
N SER A 201 12.30 -8.47 -7.07
CA SER A 201 12.70 -9.25 -8.24
C SER A 201 11.96 -8.79 -9.50
N TRP A 202 10.68 -8.42 -9.37
CA TRP A 202 9.93 -7.86 -10.49
C TRP A 202 10.41 -6.45 -10.88
N VAL A 203 10.64 -5.56 -9.91
CA VAL A 203 11.12 -4.19 -10.19
C VAL A 203 12.50 -4.22 -10.85
N GLU A 204 13.44 -5.04 -10.38
CA GLU A 204 14.77 -5.18 -10.99
C GLU A 204 14.70 -5.65 -12.45
N GLY A 205 13.84 -6.64 -12.73
CA GLY A 205 13.58 -7.07 -14.11
C GLY A 205 13.04 -5.93 -14.96
N ARG A 206 12.09 -5.15 -14.44
CA ARG A 206 11.48 -4.03 -15.15
C ARG A 206 12.44 -2.87 -15.43
N LEU A 207 13.36 -2.59 -14.51
CA LEU A 207 14.42 -1.59 -14.72
C LEU A 207 15.40 -2.03 -15.82
N SER A 208 15.71 -3.32 -15.86
CA SER A 208 16.60 -3.90 -16.86
C SER A 208 16.04 -3.79 -18.29
N ASP A 209 14.70 -3.76 -18.41
CA ASP A 209 13.99 -3.55 -19.68
C ASP A 209 13.99 -2.08 -20.18
N GLY A 210 14.67 -1.17 -19.47
CA GLY A 210 14.84 0.24 -19.88
C GLY A 210 13.59 1.11 -19.78
N ARG A 211 12.52 0.63 -19.13
CA ARG A 211 11.33 1.43 -18.87
C ARG A 211 11.59 2.39 -17.71
N PRO A 212 11.18 3.67 -17.80
CA PRO A 212 11.36 4.61 -16.71
C PRO A 212 10.53 4.17 -15.50
N VAL A 213 11.20 4.00 -14.37
CA VAL A 213 10.60 3.72 -13.06
C VAL A 213 11.10 4.75 -12.07
N SER A 214 10.21 5.28 -11.24
CA SER A 214 10.59 6.10 -10.08
C SER A 214 11.02 5.17 -8.94
N VAL A 215 12.31 4.82 -8.89
CA VAL A 215 12.88 4.03 -7.80
C VAL A 215 13.62 4.96 -6.85
N ALA A 216 13.25 4.92 -5.57
CA ALA A 216 14.02 5.59 -4.53
C ALA A 216 15.40 4.95 -4.48
N ALA A 217 16.47 5.74 -4.62
CA ALA A 217 17.82 5.22 -4.47
C ALA A 217 18.06 4.83 -3.00
N GLY A 218 17.72 3.60 -2.62
CA GLY A 218 18.29 2.94 -1.46
C GLY A 218 19.77 2.77 -1.71
N GLY A 219 20.62 3.11 -0.73
CA GLY A 219 22.07 3.15 -0.87
C GLY A 219 22.62 1.94 -1.63
N ARG A 220 23.50 2.20 -2.61
CA ARG A 220 24.22 1.15 -3.33
C ARG A 220 24.89 0.23 -2.30
N MET A 221 24.48 -1.04 -2.24
CA MET A 221 25.25 -2.06 -1.56
C MET A 221 26.49 -2.33 -2.41
N GLY A 222 27.62 -1.77 -1.99
CA GLY A 222 28.95 -2.20 -2.40
C GLY A 222 29.44 -3.35 -1.55
#